data_AF-A0A3R6UHI7-F1
#
_entry.id   AF-A0A3R6UHI7-F1
#
_cell.length_a   1.000
_cell.length_b   1.000
_cell.length_c   1.000
_cell.angle_alpha   90.00
_cell.angle_beta   90.00
_cell.angle_gamma   90.00
#
_symmetry.space_group_name_H-M   'P 1'
#
loop_
_entity.id
_entity.type
_entity.pdbx_description
1 polymer ?
#
loop_
_entity_poly.entity_id
_entity_poly.type
_entity_poly.pdbx_seq_one_letter_code
_entity_poly.pdbx_strand_id
1 'polypeptide(L)'
;MDVYDDANNRAFSVEFTAYDYFPIRLNYERGRFGCCILYGERTVALSNSQQWWEEADFDVFFKELERELKLRIPDKFLKAHRWR
;
A
#
# COMPACT_ATOMS: atom_id res chain seq x y z
N MET A 1 12.56 5.49 3.43
CA MET A 1 11.68 6.60 3.01
C MET A 1 12.50 7.43 2.06
N ASP A 2 12.13 7.42 0.78
CA ASP A 2 12.80 8.18 -0.26
C ASP A 2 11.90 9.36 -0.64
N VAL A 3 12.43 10.57 -0.54
CA VAL A 3 11.72 11.81 -0.87
C VAL A 3 12.51 12.51 -1.98
N TYR A 4 11.84 12.81 -3.09
CA TYR A 4 12.40 13.60 -4.18
C TYR A 4 11.61 14.89 -4.31
N ASP A 5 12.28 16.02 -4.11
CA ASP A 5 11.69 17.36 -4.11
C ASP A 5 12.47 18.25 -5.09
N ASP A 6 12.14 18.13 -6.38
CA ASP A 6 12.36 19.20 -7.35
C ASP A 6 11.09 20.07 -7.32
N ALA A 7 11.24 21.39 -7.46
CA ALA A 7 10.16 22.37 -7.32
C ALA A 7 8.88 22.07 -8.13
N ASN A 8 8.94 21.19 -9.14
CA ASN A 8 7.83 20.72 -9.96
C ASN A 8 7.54 19.20 -9.90
N ASN A 9 8.27 18.42 -9.10
CA ASN A 9 8.11 16.96 -9.06
C ASN A 9 8.21 16.39 -7.64
N ARG A 10 7.15 16.60 -6.84
CA ARG A 10 7.01 15.95 -5.53
C ARG A 10 6.67 14.48 -5.71
N ALA A 11 7.57 13.62 -5.25
CA ALA A 11 7.35 12.19 -5.16
C ALA A 11 7.90 11.66 -3.84
N PHE A 12 7.23 10.64 -3.29
CA PHE A 12 7.76 9.91 -2.14
C PHE A 12 7.40 8.43 -2.21
N SER A 13 8.22 7.62 -1.53
CA SER A 13 7.96 6.21 -1.34
C SER A 13 8.23 5.78 0.10
N VAL A 14 7.33 4.95 0.63
CA VAL A 14 7.46 4.33 1.95
C VAL A 14 7.26 2.83 1.81
N GLU A 15 8.26 2.08 2.28
CA GLU A 15 8.19 0.63 2.40
C GLU A 15 7.99 0.22 3.84
N PHE A 16 7.14 -0.77 4.06
CA PHE A 16 6.89 -1.36 5.38
C PHE A 16 6.32 -2.76 5.24
N THR A 17 6.41 -3.55 6.31
CA THR A 17 5.79 -4.88 6.36
C THR A 17 4.38 -4.76 6.90
N ALA A 18 3.38 -5.16 6.11
CA ALA A 18 2.00 -5.27 6.53
C ALA A 18 1.69 -6.67 7.06
N TYR A 19 1.00 -6.72 8.21
CA TYR A 19 0.58 -7.97 8.87
C TYR A 19 1.72 -8.96 9.13
N ASP A 20 2.95 -8.48 9.39
CA ASP A 20 4.15 -9.32 9.52
C ASP A 20 4.31 -10.37 8.40
N TYR A 21 3.76 -10.08 7.20
CA TYR A 21 3.62 -11.05 6.11
C TYR A 21 4.07 -10.49 4.77
N PHE A 22 3.50 -9.35 4.34
CA PHE A 22 3.84 -8.76 3.04
C PHE A 22 4.69 -7.51 3.20
N PRO A 23 5.90 -7.45 2.62
CA PRO A 23 6.56 -6.18 2.37
C PRO A 23 5.74 -5.42 1.32
N ILE A 24 5.31 -4.21 1.65
CA ILE A 24 4.54 -3.36 0.76
C ILE A 24 5.21 -2.00 0.60
N ARG A 25 5.00 -1.40 -0.56
CA ARG A 25 5.44 -0.05 -0.88
C ARG A 25 4.22 0.81 -1.20
N LEU A 26 4.10 1.93 -0.50
CA LEU A 26 3.21 3.03 -0.89
C LEU A 26 4.03 4.02 -1.71
N ASN A 27 3.55 4.34 -2.91
CA ASN A 27 4.16 5.34 -3.78
C ASN A 27 3.20 6.49 -3.98
N TYR A 28 3.76 7.70 -4.02
CA TYR A 28 3.08 8.91 -4.45
C TYR A 28 3.94 9.63 -5.47
N GLU A 29 3.34 10.07 -6.56
CA GLU A 29 3.96 10.91 -7.58
C GLU A 29 2.90 11.78 -8.24
N ARG A 30 3.14 13.11 -8.28
CA ARG A 30 2.31 14.08 -9.01
C ARG A 30 0.80 13.96 -8.74
N GLY A 31 0.43 13.88 -7.47
CA GLY A 31 -0.97 13.79 -7.03
C GLY A 31 -1.57 12.39 -7.09
N ARG A 32 -0.91 11.41 -7.73
CA ARG A 32 -1.38 10.04 -7.77
C ARG A 32 -0.65 9.17 -6.75
N PHE A 33 -1.35 8.24 -6.13
CA PHE A 33 -0.76 7.28 -5.20
C PHE A 33 -1.34 5.88 -5.33
N GLY A 34 -0.64 4.91 -4.74
CA GLY A 34 -1.08 3.51 -4.69
C GLY A 34 -0.10 2.62 -3.93
N CYS A 35 -0.48 1.36 -3.76
CA CYS A 35 0.31 0.36 -3.05
C CYS A 35 0.66 -0.83 -3.95
N CYS A 36 1.79 -1.47 -3.68
CA CYS A 36 2.15 -2.76 -4.25
C CYS A 36 2.82 -3.68 -3.22
N ILE A 37 2.66 -4.99 -3.38
CA ILE A 37 3.45 -6.01 -2.67
C ILE A 37 4.78 -6.19 -3.41
N LEU A 38 5.87 -6.28 -2.65
CA LEU A 38 7.21 -6.51 -3.17
C LEU A 38 7.53 -8.02 -3.20
N TYR A 39 8.02 -8.51 -4.33
CA TYR A 39 8.49 -9.89 -4.55
C TYR A 39 9.86 -9.88 -5.22
N GLY A 40 10.89 -9.52 -4.46
CA GLY A 40 12.23 -9.28 -5.00
C GLY A 40 12.19 -8.16 -6.03
N GLU A 41 12.57 -8.46 -7.28
CA GLU A 41 12.55 -7.49 -8.39
C GLU A 41 11.17 -7.27 -9.00
N ARG A 42 10.16 -8.05 -8.62
CA ARG A 42 8.78 -7.92 -9.12
C ARG A 42 7.90 -7.24 -8.10
N THR A 43 6.90 -6.52 -8.58
CA THR A 43 5.84 -5.94 -7.74
C THR A 43 4.47 -6.38 -8.20
N VAL A 44 3.57 -6.62 -7.26
CA VAL A 44 2.15 -6.87 -7.55
C VAL A 44 1.35 -5.68 -7.04
N ALA A 45 0.74 -4.93 -7.95
CA ALA A 45 -0.10 -3.79 -7.58
C ALA A 45 -1.31 -4.25 -6.74
N LEU A 46 -1.64 -3.47 -5.71
CA LEU A 46 -2.85 -3.63 -4.92
C LEU A 46 -3.88 -2.66 -5.45
N SER A 47 -4.98 -3.19 -5.98
CA SER A 47 -6.08 -2.39 -6.50
C SER A 47 -6.70 -1.55 -5.38
N ASN A 48 -6.98 -0.29 -5.67
CA ASN A 48 -7.71 0.61 -4.79
C ASN A 48 -8.53 1.59 -5.62
N SER A 49 -9.73 1.93 -5.15
CA SER A 49 -10.60 2.92 -5.78
C SER A 49 -10.10 4.35 -5.57
N GLN A 50 -9.32 4.58 -4.52
CA GLN A 50 -8.74 5.88 -4.17
C GLN A 50 -7.31 5.95 -4.71
N GLN A 51 -7.09 6.78 -5.74
CA GLN A 51 -5.80 6.87 -6.43
C GLN A 51 -5.28 8.30 -6.55
N TRP A 52 -6.12 9.30 -6.29
CA TRP A 52 -5.79 10.71 -6.43
C TRP A 52 -5.83 11.39 -5.06
N TRP A 53 -4.72 12.01 -4.68
CA TRP A 53 -4.47 12.47 -3.32
C TRP A 53 -5.44 13.57 -2.87
N GLU A 54 -5.84 14.46 -3.78
CA GLU A 54 -6.71 15.60 -3.45
C GLU A 54 -8.18 15.17 -3.24
N GLU A 55 -8.62 14.11 -3.91
CA GLU A 55 -10.00 13.62 -3.86
C GLU A 55 -10.17 12.34 -3.03
N ALA A 56 -9.09 11.72 -2.57
CA ALA A 56 -9.14 10.43 -1.89
C ALA A 56 -9.84 10.51 -0.53
N ASP A 57 -10.76 9.56 -0.32
CA ASP A 57 -11.21 9.19 1.01
C ASP A 57 -10.23 8.16 1.60
N PHE A 58 -9.41 8.59 2.55
CA PHE A 58 -8.39 7.71 3.14
C PHE A 58 -8.98 6.58 3.99
N ASP A 59 -10.17 6.74 4.57
CA ASP A 59 -10.82 5.66 5.30
C ASP A 59 -11.24 4.53 4.34
N VAL A 60 -11.77 4.90 3.17
CA VAL A 60 -12.06 3.94 2.08
C VAL A 60 -10.77 3.30 1.58
N PHE A 61 -9.72 4.10 1.34
CA PHE A 61 -8.41 3.61 0.89
C PHE A 61 -7.86 2.52 1.82
N PHE A 62 -7.78 2.79 3.13
CA PHE A 62 -7.22 1.85 4.09
C PHE A 62 -8.07 0.60 4.26
N LYS A 63 -9.41 0.73 4.21
CA LYS A 63 -10.32 -0.42 4.28
C LYS A 63 -10.18 -1.35 3.08
N GLU A 64 -10.04 -0.80 1.87
CA GLU A 64 -9.79 -1.59 0.67
C GLU A 64 -8.40 -2.23 0.66
N LEU A 65 -7.37 -1.48 1.10
CA LEU A 65 -6.01 -1.99 1.23
C LEU A 65 -5.95 -3.16 2.22
N GLU A 66 -6.59 -3.03 3.38
CA GLU A 66 -6.72 -4.10 4.37
C GLU A 66 -7.39 -5.34 3.78
N ARG A 67 -8.51 -5.16 3.06
CA ARG A 67 -9.22 -6.26 2.40
C ARG A 67 -8.34 -7.00 1.41
N GLU A 68 -7.66 -6.27 0.52
CA GLU A 68 -6.79 -6.86 -0.49
C GLU A 68 -5.62 -7.64 0.15
N LEU A 69 -5.03 -7.12 1.23
CA LEU A 69 -3.98 -7.81 1.96
C LEU A 69 -4.50 -9.07 2.63
N LYS A 70 -5.58 -8.98 3.42
CA LYS A 70 -6.15 -10.13 4.14
C LYS A 70 -6.62 -11.24 3.22
N LEU A 71 -7.12 -10.93 2.02
CA LEU A 71 -7.49 -11.93 1.01
C LEU A 71 -6.30 -12.80 0.54
N ARG A 72 -5.08 -12.28 0.65
CA ARG A 72 -3.84 -12.95 0.20
C ARG A 72 -3.08 -13.63 1.34
N ILE A 73 -3.40 -13.33 2.59
CA ILE A 73 -2.77 -13.94 3.77
C ILE A 73 -3.57 -15.18 4.17
N PRO A 74 -2.92 -16.33 4.43
CA PRO A 74 -3.62 -17.52 4.88
C PRO A 74 -4.43 -17.27 6.17
N ASP A 75 -5.69 -17.69 6.15
CA ASP A 75 -6.64 -17.56 7.26
C ASP A 75 -6.11 -18.03 8.62
N LYS A 76 -5.34 -19.13 8.64
CA LYS A 76 -4.72 -19.66 9.86
C LYS A 76 -3.70 -18.70 10.47
N PHE A 77 -2.98 -17.95 9.64
CA PHE A 77 -1.97 -16.99 10.06
C PHE A 77 -2.65 -15.75 10.66
N LEU A 78 -3.69 -15.23 10.01
CA LEU A 78 -4.48 -14.10 10.52
C LEU A 78 -5.13 -14.43 11.87
N LYS A 79 -5.70 -15.63 12.02
CA LYS A 79 -6.30 -16.09 13.29
C LYS A 79 -5.28 -16.18 14.43
N ALA A 80 -4.07 -16.70 14.16
CA ALA A 80 -3.03 -16.81 15.17
C ALA A 80 -2.59 -15.44 15.74
N HIS A 81 -2.63 -14.40 14.91
CA HIS A 81 -2.25 -13.03 15.28
C HIS A 81 -3.45 -12.15 15.68
N ARG A 82 -4.67 -12.71 15.75
CA ARG A 82 -5.92 -11.98 16.05
C ARG A 82 -6.22 -10.83 15.08
N TRP A 83 -5.87 -11.01 13.82
CA TRP A 83 -6.15 -10.07 12.73
C TRP A 83 -7.37 -10.44 11.89
N ARG A 84 -8.15 -11.43 12.36
CA ARG A 84 -9.38 -11.88 11.73
C ARG A 84 -10.52 -11.91 12.72
#